data_AF-A0ABD1VBF1-F1
#
_entry.id   AF-A0ABD1VBF1-F1
#
_cell.length_a   1.000
_cell.length_b   1.000
_cell.length_c   1.000
_cell.angle_alpha   90.00
_cell.angle_beta   90.00
_cell.angle_gamma   90.00
#
_symmetry.space_group_name_H-M   'P 1'
#
loop_
_entity.id
_entity.type
_entity.pdbx_description
1 polymer ?
#
loop_
_entity_poly.entity_id
_entity_poly.type
_entity_poly.pdbx_seq_one_letter_code
_entity_poly.pdbx_strand_id
1 'polypeptide(L)'
;MTQSPREAVLSQISDSVNAISGLPECRTVAKKMYCNLVRRVKLLSPLFEELRDGEEEELGSDIVKGLDSLRIALDSALEMLKSVHEGSKIYQALQVDKIARKFDLVTEQIEAALSQIPYDKLDIPEEVREQIELVHTQFKRAGRENGVS
;
A
#
# COMPACT_ATOMS: atom_id res chain seq x y z
N MET A 1 5.89 27.02 -11.73
CA MET A 1 5.57 26.66 -10.34
C MET A 1 6.24 25.32 -10.08
N THR A 2 7.26 25.30 -9.24
CA THR A 2 7.94 24.06 -8.81
C THR A 2 7.07 23.39 -7.77
N GLN A 3 6.52 22.22 -8.11
CA GLN A 3 5.75 21.37 -7.20
C GLN A 3 6.60 21.08 -5.96
N SER A 4 6.03 21.23 -4.76
CA SER A 4 6.78 20.99 -3.53
C SER A 4 7.15 19.49 -3.42
N PRO A 5 8.25 19.12 -2.75
CA PRO A 5 8.59 17.71 -2.53
C PRO A 5 7.45 16.91 -1.88
N ARG A 6 6.64 17.57 -1.03
CA ARG A 6 5.40 17.03 -0.43
C ARG A 6 4.39 16.60 -1.49
N GLU A 7 3.98 17.55 -2.34
CA GLU A 7 3.00 17.30 -3.40
C GLU A 7 3.50 16.24 -4.38
N ALA A 8 4.80 16.24 -4.68
CA ALA A 8 5.40 15.22 -5.54
C ALA A 8 5.28 13.81 -4.94
N VAL A 9 5.60 13.65 -3.65
CA VAL A 9 5.48 12.35 -2.97
C VAL A 9 4.01 11.90 -2.86
N LEU A 10 3.10 12.80 -2.50
CA LEU A 10 1.66 12.48 -2.40
C LEU A 10 1.04 12.11 -3.76
N SER A 11 1.44 12.83 -4.83
CA SER A 11 1.03 12.49 -6.21
C SER A 11 1.53 11.10 -6.60
N GLN A 12 2.81 10.81 -6.36
CA GLN A 12 3.40 9.49 -6.66
C GLN A 12 2.70 8.36 -5.91
N ILE A 13 2.38 8.55 -4.64
CA ILE A 13 1.64 7.55 -3.86
C ILE A 13 0.24 7.35 -4.42
N SER A 14 -0.47 8.44 -4.74
CA SER A 14 -1.79 8.39 -5.35
C SER A 14 -1.78 7.65 -6.68
N ASP A 15 -0.75 7.89 -7.52
CA ASP A 15 -0.55 7.21 -8.79
C ASP A 15 -0.34 5.71 -8.58
N SER A 16 0.49 5.29 -7.61
CA SER A 16 0.72 3.88 -7.31
C SER A 16 -0.54 3.19 -6.76
N VAL A 17 -1.29 3.85 -5.88
CA VAL A 17 -2.59 3.36 -5.38
C VAL A 17 -3.58 3.19 -6.53
N ASN A 18 -3.69 4.19 -7.42
CA ASN A 18 -4.58 4.14 -8.58
C ASN A 18 -4.17 3.05 -9.57
N ALA A 19 -2.87 2.90 -9.83
CA ALA A 19 -2.34 1.85 -10.69
C ALA A 19 -2.67 0.45 -10.14
N ILE A 20 -2.43 0.20 -8.84
CA ILE A 20 -2.80 -1.05 -8.17
C ILE A 20 -4.32 -1.27 -8.25
N SER A 21 -5.09 -0.20 -8.05
CA SER A 21 -6.54 -0.23 -8.02
C SER A 21 -7.20 -0.55 -9.35
N GLY A 22 -6.56 -0.11 -10.44
CA GLY A 22 -6.96 -0.34 -11.82
C GLY A 22 -6.41 -1.63 -12.43
N LEU A 23 -5.62 -2.41 -11.68
CA LEU A 23 -5.14 -3.69 -12.20
C LEU A 23 -6.31 -4.65 -12.51
N PRO A 24 -6.21 -5.43 -13.60
CA PRO A 24 -7.23 -6.38 -14.00
C PRO A 24 -7.41 -7.52 -12.97
N GLU A 25 -8.52 -8.23 -13.10
CA GLU A 25 -8.80 -9.40 -12.26
C GLU A 25 -7.73 -10.49 -12.44
N CYS A 26 -7.15 -10.94 -11.33
CA CYS A 26 -6.22 -12.06 -11.35
C CYS A 26 -6.97 -13.40 -11.54
N ARG A 27 -6.48 -14.22 -12.48
CA ARG A 27 -7.04 -15.55 -12.81
C ARG A 27 -6.06 -16.69 -12.52
N THR A 28 -5.14 -16.49 -11.57
CA THR A 28 -4.07 -17.42 -11.23
C THR A 28 -4.30 -18.07 -9.87
N VAL A 29 -3.40 -18.99 -9.47
CA VAL A 29 -3.44 -19.64 -8.14
C VAL A 29 -3.31 -18.62 -6.99
N ALA A 30 -2.71 -17.46 -7.25
CA ALA A 30 -2.53 -16.38 -6.29
C ALA A 30 -3.73 -15.41 -6.22
N LYS A 31 -4.84 -15.69 -6.93
CA LYS A 31 -6.02 -14.80 -7.03
C LYS A 31 -6.47 -14.25 -5.68
N LYS A 32 -6.57 -15.11 -4.64
CA LYS A 32 -7.00 -14.68 -3.31
C LYS A 32 -6.06 -13.63 -2.73
N MET A 33 -4.75 -13.91 -2.74
CA MET A 33 -3.72 -13.01 -2.19
C MET A 33 -3.66 -11.69 -2.98
N TYR A 34 -3.69 -11.78 -4.30
CA TYR A 34 -3.75 -10.64 -5.21
C TYR A 34 -4.95 -9.74 -4.91
N CYS A 35 -6.17 -10.29 -4.91
CA CYS A 35 -7.36 -9.49 -4.71
C CYS A 35 -7.43 -8.92 -3.28
N ASN A 36 -6.89 -9.63 -2.29
CA ASN A 36 -6.82 -9.12 -0.92
C ASN A 36 -5.87 -7.92 -0.82
N LEU A 37 -4.68 -8.00 -1.41
CA LEU A 37 -3.72 -6.89 -1.39
C LEU A 37 -4.28 -5.66 -2.13
N VAL A 38 -4.84 -5.84 -3.34
CA VAL A 38 -5.47 -4.75 -4.10
C VAL A 38 -6.57 -4.07 -3.29
N ARG A 39 -7.43 -4.84 -2.60
CA ARG A 39 -8.49 -4.27 -1.74
C ARG A 39 -7.94 -3.47 -0.58
N ARG A 40 -6.87 -3.94 0.07
CA ARG A 40 -6.27 -3.23 1.20
C ARG A 40 -5.59 -1.94 0.77
N VAL A 41 -4.88 -1.95 -0.37
CA VAL A 41 -4.26 -0.75 -0.93
C VAL A 41 -5.32 0.30 -1.29
N LYS A 42 -6.46 -0.11 -1.86
CA LYS A 42 -7.61 0.78 -2.15
C LYS A 42 -8.12 1.53 -0.92
N LEU A 43 -8.03 0.94 0.28
CA LEU A 43 -8.49 1.60 1.50
C LEU A 43 -7.61 2.78 1.92
N LEU A 44 -6.43 2.93 1.32
CA LEU A 44 -5.55 4.08 1.56
C LEU A 44 -5.95 5.32 0.74
N SER A 45 -6.82 5.20 -0.28
CA SER A 45 -7.16 6.34 -1.14
C SER A 45 -7.66 7.56 -0.37
N PRO A 46 -8.61 7.45 0.58
CA PRO A 46 -9.12 8.62 1.30
C PRO A 46 -8.06 9.33 2.13
N LEU A 47 -7.09 8.61 2.71
CA LEU A 47 -5.96 9.22 3.41
C LEU A 47 -5.19 10.20 2.51
N PHE A 48 -4.89 9.80 1.27
CA PHE A 48 -4.10 10.63 0.37
C PHE A 48 -4.89 11.76 -0.26
N GLU A 49 -6.21 11.59 -0.42
CA GLU A 49 -7.10 12.67 -0.83
C GLU A 49 -7.10 13.78 0.23
N GLU A 50 -7.25 13.43 1.50
CA GLU A 50 -7.25 14.37 2.63
C GLU A 50 -5.90 15.06 2.81
N LEU A 51 -4.79 14.31 2.72
CA LEU A 51 -3.45 14.90 2.78
C LEU A 51 -3.14 15.84 1.61
N ARG A 52 -3.73 15.60 0.44
CA ARG A 52 -3.57 16.48 -0.72
C ARG A 52 -4.41 17.74 -0.58
N ASP A 53 -5.63 17.61 -0.08
CA ASP A 53 -6.62 18.69 -0.02
C ASP A 53 -6.48 19.55 1.26
N GLY A 54 -5.72 19.09 2.25
CA GLY A 54 -5.35 19.83 3.45
C GLY A 54 -4.41 21.02 3.21
N GLU A 55 -4.22 21.86 4.23
CA GLU A 55 -3.44 23.09 4.13
C GLU A 55 -1.98 22.83 3.68
N GLU A 56 -1.42 23.78 2.92
CA GLU A 56 -0.07 23.77 2.34
C GLU A 56 1.07 23.84 3.39
N GLU A 57 0.76 23.63 4.67
CA GLU A 57 1.76 23.62 5.74
C GLU A 57 2.83 22.54 5.48
N GLU A 58 4.09 22.92 5.71
CA GLU A 58 5.23 22.04 5.52
C GLU A 58 5.09 20.82 6.43
N LEU A 59 4.87 19.65 5.83
CA LEU A 59 4.92 18.39 6.56
C LEU A 59 6.30 18.24 7.19
N GLY A 60 6.33 17.86 8.47
CA GLY A 60 7.56 17.52 9.16
C GLY A 60 8.39 16.50 8.39
N SER A 61 9.72 16.62 8.47
CA SER A 61 10.64 15.74 7.74
C SER A 61 10.46 14.25 8.05
N ASP A 62 9.89 13.93 9.21
CA ASP A 62 9.50 12.60 9.65
C ASP A 62 8.28 12.07 8.88
N ILE A 63 7.25 12.90 8.68
CA ILE A 63 6.09 12.57 7.85
C ILE A 63 6.53 12.27 6.42
N VAL A 64 7.36 13.15 5.83
CA VAL A 64 7.85 12.98 4.45
C VAL A 64 8.62 11.67 4.30
N LYS A 65 9.45 11.28 5.28
CA LYS A 65 10.18 10.00 5.27
C LYS A 65 9.24 8.79 5.38
N GLY A 66 8.20 8.86 6.21
CA GLY A 66 7.20 7.80 6.31
C GLY A 66 6.43 7.62 5.00
N LEU A 67 6.01 8.74 4.38
CA LEU A 67 5.35 8.74 3.07
C LEU A 67 6.27 8.19 1.96
N ASP A 68 7.55 8.59 1.93
CA ASP A 68 8.51 8.06 0.95
C ASP A 68 8.73 6.55 1.10
N SER A 69 8.81 6.06 2.35
CA SER A 69 8.89 4.62 2.65
C SER A 69 7.64 3.89 2.17
N LEU A 70 6.46 4.50 2.33
CA LEU A 70 5.19 3.93 1.88
C LEU A 70 5.10 3.88 0.35
N ARG A 71 5.57 4.93 -0.34
CA ARG A 71 5.70 4.94 -1.80
C ARG A 71 6.52 3.74 -2.27
N ILE A 72 7.71 3.54 -1.71
CA ILE A 72 8.62 2.44 -2.08
C ILE A 72 7.94 1.08 -1.88
N ALA A 73 7.21 0.90 -0.78
CA ALA A 73 6.48 -0.33 -0.49
C ALA A 73 5.33 -0.57 -1.49
N LEU A 74 4.58 0.48 -1.87
CA LEU A 74 3.52 0.41 -2.86
C LEU A 74 4.05 0.14 -4.27
N ASP A 75 5.19 0.72 -4.65
CA ASP A 75 5.83 0.44 -5.94
C ASP A 75 6.27 -1.02 -6.02
N SER A 76 6.87 -1.53 -4.95
CA SER A 76 7.24 -2.95 -4.83
C SER A 76 6.01 -3.87 -4.92
N ALA A 77 4.88 -3.46 -4.33
CA ALA A 77 3.62 -4.17 -4.43
C ALA A 77 3.08 -4.19 -5.86
N LEU A 78 3.12 -3.04 -6.55
CA LEU A 78 2.65 -2.90 -7.92
C LEU A 78 3.46 -3.79 -8.88
N GLU A 79 4.79 -3.77 -8.78
CA GLU A 79 5.67 -4.62 -9.59
C GLU A 79 5.38 -6.10 -9.37
N MET A 80 5.20 -6.51 -8.10
CA MET A 80 4.86 -7.88 -7.76
C MET A 80 3.51 -8.31 -8.33
N LEU A 81 2.47 -7.47 -8.19
CA LEU A 81 1.14 -7.75 -8.70
C LEU A 81 1.15 -7.89 -10.24
N LYS A 82 1.87 -7.02 -10.95
CA LYS A 82 2.07 -7.12 -12.40
C LYS A 82 2.74 -8.44 -12.80
N SER A 83 3.83 -8.81 -12.10
CA SER A 83 4.53 -10.08 -12.34
C SER A 83 3.62 -11.30 -12.13
N VAL A 84 2.77 -11.28 -11.10
CA VAL A 84 1.79 -12.34 -10.84
C VAL A 84 0.68 -12.35 -11.90
N HIS A 85 0.28 -11.19 -12.41
CA HIS A 85 -0.72 -11.11 -13.47
C HIS A 85 -0.20 -11.63 -14.82
N GLU A 86 1.05 -11.31 -15.17
CA GLU A 86 1.66 -11.65 -16.47
C GLU A 86 2.28 -13.07 -16.52
N GLY A 87 2.52 -13.68 -15.37
CA GLY A 87 3.20 -14.97 -15.27
C GLY A 87 2.38 -16.18 -15.74
N SER A 88 3.07 -17.23 -16.18
CA SER A 88 2.45 -18.51 -16.55
C SER A 88 1.79 -19.20 -15.35
N LYS A 89 0.53 -19.61 -15.51
CA LYS A 89 -0.23 -20.30 -14.46
C LYS A 89 0.44 -21.58 -13.97
N ILE A 90 1.04 -22.36 -14.87
CA ILE A 90 1.73 -23.62 -14.52
C ILE A 90 2.98 -23.30 -13.68
N TYR A 91 3.78 -22.31 -14.12
CA TYR A 91 4.97 -21.90 -13.38
C TYR A 91 4.62 -21.37 -11.98
N GLN A 92 3.54 -20.60 -11.87
CA GLN A 92 3.06 -20.09 -10.59
C GLN A 92 2.54 -21.18 -9.66
N ALA A 93 1.86 -22.20 -10.20
CA ALA A 93 1.43 -23.36 -9.42
C ALA A 93 2.63 -24.13 -8.82
N LEU A 94 3.76 -24.17 -9.53
CA LEU A 94 5.00 -24.78 -9.04
C LEU A 94 5.76 -23.93 -8.01
N GLN A 95 5.37 -22.66 -7.82
CA GLN A 95 6.08 -21.69 -6.98
C GLN A 95 5.15 -21.00 -6.00
N VAL A 96 4.04 -21.65 -5.61
CA VAL A 96 2.97 -21.03 -4.82
C VAL A 96 3.48 -20.50 -3.48
N ASP A 97 4.35 -21.24 -2.79
CA ASP A 97 4.93 -20.83 -1.51
C ASP A 97 5.83 -19.60 -1.66
N LYS A 98 6.61 -19.55 -2.74
CA LYS A 98 7.47 -18.41 -3.05
C LYS A 98 6.65 -17.16 -3.36
N ILE A 99 5.53 -17.32 -4.06
CA ILE A 99 4.58 -16.24 -4.32
C ILE A 99 3.92 -15.80 -3.02
N ALA A 100 3.52 -16.73 -2.16
CA ALA A 100 2.91 -16.41 -0.88
C ALA A 100 3.84 -15.60 0.02
N ARG A 101 5.10 -16.05 0.18
CA ARG A 101 6.14 -15.31 0.94
C ARG A 101 6.39 -13.91 0.40
N LYS A 102 6.32 -13.73 -0.91
CA LYS A 102 6.45 -12.41 -1.54
C LYS A 102 5.29 -11.49 -1.13
N PHE A 103 4.05 -11.98 -1.18
CA PHE A 103 2.89 -11.22 -0.71
C PHE A 103 2.98 -10.86 0.78
N ASP A 104 3.51 -11.76 1.61
CA ASP A 104 3.72 -11.50 3.04
C ASP A 104 4.73 -10.38 3.24
N LEU A 105 5.89 -10.48 2.58
CA LEU A 105 6.95 -9.46 2.67
C LEU A 105 6.44 -8.07 2.27
N VAL A 106 5.70 -7.96 1.17
CA VAL A 106 5.14 -6.67 0.75
C VAL A 106 4.07 -6.18 1.71
N THR A 107 3.25 -7.07 2.26
CA THR A 107 2.24 -6.71 3.26
C THR A 107 2.90 -6.16 4.52
N GLU A 108 3.98 -6.78 4.98
CA GLU A 108 4.80 -6.32 6.12
C GLU A 108 5.49 -4.99 5.82
N GLN A 109 6.03 -4.80 4.61
CA GLN A 109 6.65 -3.53 4.19
C GLN A 109 5.65 -2.37 4.19
N ILE A 110 4.43 -2.59 3.68
CA ILE A 110 3.38 -1.57 3.71
C ILE A 110 2.97 -1.25 5.15
N GLU A 111 2.79 -2.26 6.00
CA GLU A 111 2.43 -2.06 7.41
C GLU A 111 3.52 -1.30 8.18
N ALA A 112 4.78 -1.68 7.99
CA ALA A 112 5.92 -1.02 8.59
C ALA A 112 6.04 0.43 8.10
N ALA A 113 5.79 0.71 6.82
CA ALA A 113 5.82 2.07 6.29
C ALA A 113 4.69 2.94 6.84
N LEU A 114 3.46 2.42 6.91
CA LEU A 114 2.33 3.11 7.54
C LEU A 114 2.66 3.44 9.02
N SER A 115 3.30 2.52 9.74
CA SER A 115 3.58 2.70 11.18
C SER A 115 4.63 3.78 11.48
N GLN A 116 5.38 4.21 10.46
CA GLN A 116 6.39 5.26 10.58
C GLN A 116 5.80 6.67 10.41
N ILE A 117 4.56 6.79 9.92
CA ILE A 117 3.93 8.09 9.70
C ILE A 117 3.36 8.60 11.04
N PRO A 118 3.79 9.78 11.53
CA PRO A 118 3.26 10.35 12.76
C PRO A 118 1.91 11.02 12.51
N TYR A 119 0.84 10.21 12.46
CA TYR A 119 -0.54 10.67 12.22
C TYR A 119 -1.09 11.60 13.31
N ASP A 120 -0.46 11.65 14.48
CA ASP A 120 -0.72 12.62 15.55
C ASP A 120 -0.32 14.05 15.17
N LYS A 121 0.59 14.21 14.21
CA LYS A 121 1.07 15.51 13.70
C LYS A 121 0.38 15.94 12.41
N LEU A 122 -0.54 15.13 11.91
CA LEU A 122 -1.34 15.44 10.73
C LEU A 122 -2.66 16.06 11.17
N ASP A 123 -2.99 17.22 10.60
CA ASP A 123 -4.32 17.82 10.74
C ASP A 123 -5.29 17.11 9.79
N ILE A 124 -5.70 15.90 10.20
CA ILE A 124 -6.65 15.07 9.47
C ILE A 124 -7.93 14.88 10.30
N PRO A 125 -9.11 14.81 9.66
CA PRO A 125 -10.37 14.52 10.35
C PRO A 125 -10.32 13.19 11.11
N GLU A 126 -11.06 13.10 12.23
CA GLU A 126 -11.13 11.89 13.05
C GLU A 126 -11.61 10.66 12.25
N GLU A 127 -12.54 10.85 11.31
CA GLU A 127 -13.03 9.80 10.41
C GLU A 127 -11.89 9.16 9.59
N VAL A 128 -10.93 9.98 9.16
CA VAL A 128 -9.76 9.55 8.37
C VAL A 128 -8.77 8.82 9.28
N ARG A 129 -8.60 9.28 10.53
CA ARG A 129 -7.79 8.59 11.54
C ARG A 129 -8.33 7.19 11.83
N GLU A 130 -9.63 7.05 12.06
CA GLU A 130 -10.28 5.75 12.26
C GLU A 130 -10.07 4.84 11.05
N GLN A 131 -10.19 5.38 9.84
CA GLN A 131 -9.92 4.62 8.62
C GLN A 131 -8.47 4.12 8.55
N ILE A 132 -7.48 4.95 8.91
CA ILE A 132 -6.07 4.55 8.96
C ILE A 132 -5.85 3.42 9.97
N GLU A 133 -6.47 3.51 11.15
CA GLU A 133 -6.38 2.46 12.17
C GLU A 133 -7.00 1.14 11.71
N LEU A 134 -8.12 1.21 10.98
CA LEU A 134 -8.72 0.04 10.33
C LEU A 134 -7.77 -0.56 9.30
N VAL A 135 -7.10 0.26 8.48
CA VAL A 135 -6.12 -0.21 7.50
C VAL A 135 -4.93 -0.88 8.19
N HIS A 136 -4.35 -0.27 9.22
CA HIS A 136 -3.31 -0.88 10.06
C HIS A 136 -3.74 -2.24 10.59
N THR A 137 -4.95 -2.31 11.15
CA THR A 137 -5.49 -3.56 11.70
C THR A 137 -5.64 -4.64 10.62
N GLN A 138 -6.07 -4.27 9.41
CA GLN A 138 -6.21 -5.20 8.29
C GLN A 138 -4.85 -5.71 7.78
N PHE A 139 -3.85 -4.85 7.65
CA PHE A 139 -2.49 -5.25 7.25
C PHE A 139 -1.82 -6.12 8.33
N LYS A 140 -1.94 -5.75 9.60
CA LYS A 140 -1.39 -6.50 10.74
C LYS A 140 -2.00 -7.89 10.91
N ARG A 141 -3.32 -8.02 10.68
CA ARG A 141 -3.99 -9.33 10.69
C ARG A 141 -3.52 -10.21 9.53
N ALA A 142 -3.31 -9.61 8.36
CA ALA A 142 -2.87 -10.33 7.18
C ALA A 142 -1.47 -10.96 7.31
N GLY A 143 -0.51 -10.24 7.92
CA GLY A 143 0.81 -10.80 8.22
C GLY A 143 0.76 -11.99 9.17
N ARG A 144 -0.31 -12.11 9.98
CA ARG A 144 -0.53 -13.24 10.91
C ARG A 144 -1.27 -14.41 10.25
N GLU A 145 -2.17 -14.15 9.31
CA GLU A 145 -3.00 -15.18 8.66
C GLU A 145 -2.24 -16.02 7.62
N ASN A 146 -1.15 -15.51 7.04
CA ASN A 146 -0.34 -16.27 6.07
C ASN A 146 0.82 -17.05 6.71
N GLY A 147 1.00 -16.93 8.04
CA GLY A 147 2.05 -17.61 8.81
C GLY A 147 1.68 -18.98 9.37
N VAL A 148 0.56 -19.58 8.96
CA VAL A 148 0.15 -20.91 9.41
C VAL A 148 -0.27 -21.79 8.23
N SER A 149 0.68 -22.59 7.75
CA SER A 149 0.58 -24.04 7.47
C SER A 149 1.96 -24.57 7.09
#